data_AF-A0A0D6QW85-F1
#
_entry.id   AF-A0A0D6QW85-F1
#
_cell.length_a   1.000
_cell.length_b   1.000
_cell.length_c   1.000
_cell.angle_alpha   90.00
_cell.angle_beta   90.00
_cell.angle_gamma   90.00
#
_symmetry.space_group_name_H-M   'P 1'
#
loop_
_entity.id
_entity.type
_entity.pdbx_description
1 polymer ?
#
loop_
_entity_poly.entity_id
_entity_poly.type
_entity_poly.pdbx_seq_one_letter_code
_entity_poly.pdbx_strand_id
1 'polypeptide(L)'
;MAATTGTSATATFTALALHRPLILDGEWVDMSKKAFPVKLVRRPALFSQRPSNNKYSFTSSRIIRMSVSVENKYSTQKSQEIFTAAKELMPGGVNSPVRAFNSVGGQPIVFDSVKGSHAWDVDGNEYIDYVGTWGPSIIGHADDKVSAALIEALKKGTSFGAPCLAENVLAEMVIKAVPSIEMVRFVNSGTEACMGMLRLARAFTGREKIVKFEGCYHGHADSFLVKAGSGVATLGLPDSPGVLKAATVETLTAPFNDTEDVEKLFSDNKGQIAAVILEPVVGNSGFIAPRREFLEGLRELTKTDGALLVFDEVMTGFRISYGGAQEYFGITPDLTTLGKIIGGGLPVGAYGGRREIMEMVAPAGPMYQAGTLSGNPLAMTAGICTLQRLQQPGSYEYLDKITNRLVQGLLEAGSNAGHKICVGHISGMFGFFFTEGPVYNFADAKKE
;
A
#
# COMPACT_ATOMS: atom_id res chain seq x y z
N MET A 1 55.83 44.66 11.17
CA MET A 1 56.06 43.96 12.45
C MET A 1 55.27 42.66 12.43
N ALA A 2 55.89 41.59 12.93
CA ALA A 2 55.53 40.20 12.75
C ALA A 2 54.43 39.68 13.69
N ALA A 3 53.85 38.53 13.33
CA ALA A 3 53.49 37.35 14.15
C ALA A 3 52.20 36.69 13.58
N THR A 4 52.26 35.56 12.84
CA THR A 4 52.31 34.13 13.30
C THR A 4 51.03 33.70 14.05
N THR A 5 50.35 32.57 13.82
CA THR A 5 50.71 31.20 13.41
C THR A 5 49.47 30.45 12.92
N GLY A 6 49.63 29.53 11.96
CA GLY A 6 48.67 28.46 11.66
C GLY A 6 48.98 27.17 12.41
N THR A 7 47.99 26.27 12.49
CA THR A 7 48.14 24.89 12.98
C THR A 7 47.31 23.93 12.14
N SER A 8 48.00 22.97 11.53
CA SER A 8 47.48 21.74 10.92
C SER A 8 47.53 20.62 11.97
N ALA A 9 46.49 19.79 12.06
CA ALA A 9 46.53 18.55 12.85
C ALA A 9 46.20 17.35 11.96
N THR A 10 47.23 16.55 11.72
CA THR A 10 47.24 15.19 11.18
C THR A 10 46.55 14.21 12.14
N ALA A 11 45.66 13.36 11.61
CA ALA A 11 45.06 12.24 12.34
C ALA A 11 45.90 10.97 12.15
N THR A 12 46.44 10.46 13.26
CA THR A 12 47.19 9.20 13.33
C THR A 12 46.22 8.04 13.54
N PHE A 13 46.30 7.01 12.69
CA PHE A 13 45.61 5.73 12.88
C PHE A 13 46.37 4.86 13.89
N THR A 14 45.71 4.50 14.99
CA THR A 14 46.22 3.50 15.95
C THR A 14 45.40 2.23 15.82
N ALA A 15 46.06 1.13 15.46
CA ALA A 15 45.51 -0.21 15.48
C ALA A 15 45.40 -0.70 16.95
N LEU A 16 44.24 -1.23 17.34
CA LEU A 16 44.09 -2.02 18.56
C LEU A 16 43.58 -3.42 18.20
N ALA A 17 44.31 -4.42 18.67
CA ALA A 17 44.03 -5.82 18.49
C ALA A 17 43.14 -6.39 19.61
N LEU A 18 42.38 -7.42 19.22
CA LEU A 18 41.86 -8.53 20.01
C LEU A 18 40.88 -8.22 21.15
N HIS A 19 39.61 -8.61 20.95
CA HIS A 19 38.80 -9.30 21.96
C HIS A 19 37.86 -10.31 21.28
N ARG A 20 38.02 -11.60 21.64
CA ARG A 20 37.03 -12.66 21.38
C ARG A 20 35.86 -12.49 22.35
N PRO A 21 34.62 -12.85 21.97
CA PRO A 21 33.62 -13.29 22.93
C PRO A 21 33.42 -14.80 22.88
N LEU A 22 33.05 -15.30 24.06
CA LEU A 22 32.78 -16.66 24.44
C LEU A 22 31.66 -17.32 23.61
N ILE A 23 31.84 -18.61 23.40
CA ILE A 23 30.78 -19.58 23.13
C ILE A 23 29.96 -19.73 24.41
N LEU A 24 28.64 -19.53 24.32
CA LEU A 24 27.66 -19.95 25.31
C LEU A 24 26.53 -20.68 24.57
N ASP A 25 26.22 -21.87 25.08
CA ASP A 25 25.20 -22.79 24.58
C ASP A 25 23.83 -22.13 24.46
N GLY A 26 23.22 -22.31 23.29
CA GLY A 26 21.85 -21.88 23.00
C GLY A 26 21.39 -22.54 21.72
N GLU A 27 20.60 -23.60 21.85
CA GLU A 27 20.02 -24.34 20.74
C GLU A 27 19.18 -23.40 19.86
N TRP A 28 19.49 -23.36 18.57
CA TRP A 28 18.58 -22.86 17.55
C TRP A 28 17.46 -23.88 17.38
N VAL A 29 16.22 -23.49 17.69
CA VAL A 29 15.04 -24.27 17.32
C VAL A 29 14.86 -24.18 15.81
N ASP A 30 15.34 -25.21 15.11
CA ASP A 30 15.15 -25.42 13.68
C ASP A 30 13.67 -25.77 13.40
N MET A 31 12.90 -24.75 13.00
CA MET A 31 11.49 -24.86 12.61
C MET A 31 11.28 -25.68 11.30
N SER A 32 12.34 -26.13 10.61
CA SER A 32 12.23 -26.91 9.36
C SER A 32 12.02 -28.42 9.57
N LYS A 33 12.00 -28.92 10.81
CA LYS A 33 11.99 -30.37 11.10
C LYS A 33 10.67 -30.99 11.59
N LYS A 34 9.52 -30.33 11.43
CA LYS A 34 8.22 -31.05 11.50
C LYS A 34 7.87 -31.62 10.12
N ALA A 35 8.53 -32.72 9.77
CA ALA A 35 8.18 -33.53 8.61
C ALA A 35 6.85 -34.25 8.86
N PHE A 36 5.80 -33.88 8.13
CA PHE A 36 4.62 -34.72 7.97
C PHE A 36 4.98 -35.93 7.08
N PRO A 37 4.61 -37.17 7.44
CA PRO A 37 5.03 -38.35 6.67
C PRO A 37 4.23 -38.44 5.36
N VAL A 38 4.83 -37.97 4.26
CA VAL A 38 4.35 -38.26 2.90
C VAL A 38 4.95 -39.61 2.47
N LYS A 39 4.13 -40.67 2.46
CA LYS A 39 4.50 -41.96 1.87
C LYS A 39 4.56 -41.81 0.34
N LEU A 40 5.77 -41.78 -0.22
CA LEU A 40 6.00 -42.00 -1.64
C LEU A 40 5.71 -43.48 -1.98
N VAL A 41 4.62 -43.74 -2.72
CA VAL A 41 4.36 -45.06 -3.29
C VAL A 41 5.08 -45.18 -4.63
N ARG A 42 6.15 -45.99 -4.66
CA ARG A 42 6.82 -46.43 -5.91
C ARG A 42 5.89 -47.37 -6.67
N ARG A 43 5.64 -47.09 -7.96
CA ARG A 43 5.02 -48.04 -8.90
C ARG A 43 6.05 -49.10 -9.32
N PRO A 44 5.74 -50.41 -9.27
CA PRO A 44 6.58 -51.43 -9.89
C PRO A 44 6.29 -51.55 -11.39
N ALA A 45 7.34 -51.79 -12.16
CA ALA A 45 7.30 -52.14 -13.58
C ALA A 45 6.67 -53.53 -13.78
N LEU A 46 5.75 -53.65 -14.75
CA LEU A 46 5.13 -54.92 -15.14
C LEU A 46 6.01 -55.64 -16.16
N PHE A 47 6.58 -56.78 -15.76
CA PHE A 47 7.13 -57.79 -16.65
C PHE A 47 6.02 -58.56 -17.35
N SER A 48 6.18 -58.78 -18.65
CA SER A 48 5.29 -59.56 -19.51
C SER A 48 5.59 -61.05 -19.44
N GLN A 49 4.64 -61.87 -18.99
CA GLN A 49 4.55 -63.29 -19.38
C GLN A 49 3.07 -63.69 -19.49
N ARG A 50 2.69 -64.25 -20.66
CA ARG A 50 1.42 -64.97 -20.88
C ARG A 50 1.55 -66.40 -20.34
N PRO A 51 0.46 -67.02 -19.85
CA PRO A 51 -0.20 -68.02 -20.69
C PRO A 51 -1.74 -68.15 -20.58
N SER A 52 -2.31 -68.62 -21.69
CA SER A 52 -3.48 -69.50 -21.92
C SER A 52 -4.82 -69.34 -21.16
N ASN A 53 -5.86 -69.10 -21.97
CA ASN A 53 -7.25 -69.60 -21.91
C ASN A 53 -7.74 -70.27 -20.62
N ASN A 54 -8.71 -69.62 -19.96
CA ASN A 54 -9.90 -70.33 -19.50
C ASN A 54 -11.11 -69.39 -19.37
N LYS A 55 -12.26 -69.86 -19.85
CA LYS A 55 -13.56 -69.18 -19.80
C LYS A 55 -14.13 -69.27 -18.39
N TYR A 56 -14.37 -68.15 -17.73
CA TYR A 56 -15.22 -68.08 -16.54
C TYR A 56 -16.17 -66.87 -16.61
N SER A 57 -17.43 -67.13 -16.25
CA SER A 57 -18.56 -66.22 -16.32
C SER A 57 -18.39 -65.01 -15.40
N PHE A 58 -18.74 -63.83 -15.90
CA PHE A 58 -18.83 -62.60 -15.12
C PHE A 58 -19.97 -62.69 -14.10
N THR A 59 -19.63 -62.84 -12.82
CA THR A 59 -20.50 -62.41 -11.72
C THR A 59 -20.20 -60.95 -11.40
N SER A 60 -21.22 -60.11 -11.48
CA SER A 60 -21.16 -58.67 -11.19
C SER A 60 -20.61 -58.40 -9.78
N SER A 61 -19.34 -57.98 -9.70
CA SER A 61 -18.78 -57.40 -8.49
C SER A 61 -19.21 -55.93 -8.42
N ARG A 62 -20.16 -55.61 -7.53
CA ARG A 62 -20.46 -54.23 -7.15
C ARG A 62 -19.21 -53.60 -6.53
N ILE A 63 -18.51 -52.77 -7.31
CA ILE A 63 -17.51 -51.85 -6.76
C ILE A 63 -18.30 -50.74 -6.04
N ILE A 64 -18.34 -50.80 -4.71
CA ILE A 64 -18.79 -49.68 -3.89
C ILE A 64 -17.67 -48.65 -3.94
N ARG A 65 -17.80 -47.63 -4.81
CA ARG A 65 -17.00 -46.41 -4.70
C ARG A 65 -17.48 -45.68 -3.45
N MET A 66 -16.77 -45.82 -2.34
CA MET A 66 -16.92 -44.88 -1.23
C MET A 66 -16.31 -43.56 -1.66
N SER A 67 -17.15 -42.64 -2.13
CA SER A 67 -16.81 -41.22 -2.18
C SER A 67 -16.78 -40.72 -0.75
N VAL A 68 -15.59 -40.56 -0.16
CA VAL A 68 -15.43 -39.74 1.03
C VAL A 68 -15.58 -38.30 0.55
N SER A 69 -16.77 -37.73 0.71
CA SER A 69 -16.94 -36.29 0.67
C SER A 69 -16.22 -35.74 1.90
N VAL A 70 -14.99 -35.25 1.71
CA VAL A 70 -14.36 -34.39 2.71
C VAL A 70 -15.12 -33.07 2.60
N GLU A 71 -16.21 -32.94 3.34
CA GLU A 71 -16.77 -31.62 3.62
C GLU A 71 -15.71 -30.89 4.44
N ASN A 72 -14.90 -30.05 3.77
CA ASN A 72 -14.06 -29.09 4.47
C ASN A 72 -15.00 -28.10 5.16
N LYS A 73 -15.35 -28.41 6.41
CA LYS A 73 -16.14 -27.54 7.26
C LYS A 73 -15.31 -26.29 7.56
N TYR A 74 -15.85 -25.11 7.24
CA TYR A 74 -15.23 -23.84 7.58
C TYR A 74 -14.90 -23.79 9.09
N SER A 75 -13.64 -23.54 9.42
CA SER A 75 -13.12 -23.51 10.78
C SER A 75 -12.04 -22.46 10.90
N THR A 76 -12.01 -21.69 11.99
CA THR A 76 -10.99 -20.66 12.25
C THR A 76 -10.29 -20.89 13.59
N GLN A 77 -10.25 -22.15 14.05
CA GLN A 77 -9.78 -22.51 15.39
C GLN A 77 -8.29 -22.20 15.56
N LYS A 78 -7.44 -22.56 14.59
CA LYS A 78 -6.01 -22.27 14.66
C LYS A 78 -5.75 -20.76 14.60
N SER A 79 -6.50 -20.05 13.75
CA SER A 79 -6.43 -18.58 13.71
C SER A 79 -6.73 -17.97 15.08
N GLN A 80 -7.75 -18.48 15.79
CA GLN A 80 -8.10 -18.02 17.13
C GLN A 80 -7.02 -18.36 18.17
N GLU A 81 -6.43 -19.56 18.12
CA GLU A 81 -5.33 -19.97 19.01
C GLU A 81 -4.10 -19.07 18.82
N ILE A 82 -3.68 -18.85 17.55
CA ILE A 82 -2.55 -17.98 17.21
C ILE A 82 -2.81 -16.54 17.65
N PHE A 83 -4.01 -16.00 17.38
CA PHE A 83 -4.30 -14.61 17.75
C PHE A 83 -4.44 -14.41 19.26
N THR A 84 -4.91 -15.43 19.99
CA THR A 84 -4.93 -15.40 21.45
C THR A 84 -3.52 -15.21 21.99
N ALA A 85 -2.55 -15.97 21.47
CA ALA A 85 -1.15 -15.77 21.83
C ALA A 85 -0.62 -14.40 21.36
N ALA A 86 -1.00 -13.94 20.15
CA ALA A 86 -0.54 -12.66 19.61
C ALA A 86 -0.91 -11.46 20.48
N LYS A 87 -2.08 -11.47 21.14
CA LYS A 87 -2.52 -10.39 22.04
C LYS A 87 -1.61 -10.20 23.27
N GLU A 88 -0.90 -11.24 23.69
CA GLU A 88 0.09 -11.16 24.77
C GLU A 88 1.44 -10.60 24.29
N LEU A 89 1.66 -10.55 22.96
CA LEU A 89 2.94 -10.19 22.35
C LEU A 89 2.92 -8.80 21.70
N MET A 90 1.80 -8.40 21.13
CA MET A 90 1.66 -7.16 20.35
C MET A 90 0.43 -6.37 20.81
N PRO A 91 0.46 -5.02 20.75
CA PRO A 91 -0.71 -4.20 21.07
C PRO A 91 -1.94 -4.61 20.24
N GLY A 92 -2.98 -5.13 20.91
CA GLY A 92 -4.18 -5.64 20.24
C GLY A 92 -3.95 -6.87 19.35
N GLY A 93 -2.80 -7.55 19.48
CA GLY A 93 -2.43 -8.73 18.70
C GLY A 93 -2.01 -8.45 17.25
N VAL A 94 -1.78 -7.19 16.87
CA VAL A 94 -1.55 -6.80 15.46
C VAL A 94 -0.48 -5.71 15.31
N ASN A 95 0.11 -5.64 14.10
CA ASN A 95 1.03 -4.58 13.69
C ASN A 95 0.36 -3.44 12.88
N SER A 96 -0.97 -3.50 12.71
CA SER A 96 -1.77 -2.43 12.09
C SER A 96 -3.23 -2.55 12.55
N PRO A 97 -3.89 -1.47 13.02
CA PRO A 97 -5.17 -1.57 13.73
C PRO A 97 -6.28 -2.29 12.97
N VAL A 98 -6.41 -2.05 11.65
CA VAL A 98 -7.48 -2.64 10.82
C VAL A 98 -7.43 -4.17 10.79
N ARG A 99 -6.25 -4.76 11.05
CA ARG A 99 -6.07 -6.22 11.06
C ARG A 99 -6.70 -6.89 12.28
N ALA A 100 -7.11 -6.12 13.30
CA ALA A 100 -7.78 -6.65 14.49
C ALA A 100 -9.27 -6.95 14.27
N PHE A 101 -9.84 -6.60 13.11
CA PHE A 101 -11.25 -6.86 12.73
C PHE A 101 -12.30 -6.19 13.65
N ASN A 102 -11.90 -5.25 14.50
CA ASN A 102 -12.80 -4.57 15.44
C ASN A 102 -14.03 -3.93 14.78
N SER A 103 -13.94 -3.50 13.52
CA SER A 103 -15.04 -2.85 12.80
C SER A 103 -16.08 -3.81 12.22
N VAL A 104 -15.74 -5.08 12.02
CA VAL A 104 -16.62 -6.12 11.45
C VAL A 104 -17.05 -7.16 12.47
N GLY A 105 -16.57 -7.02 13.71
CA GLY A 105 -16.71 -8.04 14.73
C GLY A 105 -15.91 -9.31 14.40
N GLY A 106 -16.04 -10.32 15.26
CA GLY A 106 -15.35 -11.59 15.07
C GLY A 106 -13.86 -11.56 15.43
N GLN A 107 -13.14 -12.55 14.91
CA GLN A 107 -11.77 -12.88 15.27
C GLN A 107 -10.90 -12.81 14.00
N PRO A 108 -9.76 -12.08 14.00
CA PRO A 108 -8.86 -12.04 12.85
C PRO A 108 -8.50 -13.42 12.28
N ILE A 109 -8.50 -13.50 10.95
CA ILE A 109 -8.03 -14.66 10.18
C ILE A 109 -6.51 -14.58 10.02
N VAL A 110 -5.81 -15.66 10.34
CA VAL A 110 -4.36 -15.74 10.20
C VAL A 110 -4.04 -16.41 8.87
N PHE A 111 -3.51 -15.64 7.92
CA PHE A 111 -3.14 -16.14 6.60
C PHE A 111 -1.79 -16.86 6.60
N ASP A 112 -1.72 -17.99 5.88
CA ASP A 112 -0.51 -18.77 5.65
C ASP A 112 0.15 -18.40 4.31
N SER A 113 -0.64 -18.39 3.23
CA SER A 113 -0.12 -18.23 1.87
C SER A 113 -1.09 -17.51 0.95
N VAL A 114 -0.56 -16.96 -0.14
CA VAL A 114 -1.31 -16.21 -1.15
C VAL A 114 -0.75 -16.52 -2.54
N LYS A 115 -1.62 -16.62 -3.56
CA LYS A 115 -1.24 -16.86 -4.96
C LYS A 115 -2.34 -16.39 -5.91
N GLY A 116 -1.98 -15.63 -6.93
CA GLY A 116 -2.97 -15.09 -7.88
C GLY A 116 -4.02 -14.25 -7.15
N SER A 117 -5.30 -14.59 -7.31
CA SER A 117 -6.42 -13.93 -6.63
C SER A 117 -6.85 -14.61 -5.33
N HIS A 118 -6.07 -15.56 -4.81
CA HIS A 118 -6.46 -16.40 -3.68
C HIS A 118 -5.53 -16.24 -2.48
N ALA A 119 -6.12 -16.39 -1.29
CA ALA A 119 -5.45 -16.45 -0.01
C ALA A 119 -5.89 -17.71 0.75
N TRP A 120 -4.96 -18.35 1.45
CA TRP A 120 -5.22 -19.51 2.30
C TRP A 120 -4.84 -19.20 3.74
N ASP A 121 -5.74 -19.52 4.67
CA ASP A 121 -5.47 -19.36 6.09
C ASP A 121 -4.80 -20.59 6.71
N VAL A 122 -4.36 -20.46 7.96
CA VAL A 122 -3.71 -21.55 8.72
C VAL A 122 -4.63 -22.74 9.00
N ASP A 123 -5.95 -22.54 8.89
CA ASP A 123 -6.98 -23.56 9.04
C ASP A 123 -7.25 -24.33 7.73
N GLY A 124 -6.74 -23.82 6.60
CA GLY A 124 -6.88 -24.42 5.27
C GLY A 124 -8.09 -23.90 4.49
N ASN A 125 -8.75 -22.83 4.97
CA ASN A 125 -9.80 -22.17 4.21
C ASN A 125 -9.19 -21.37 3.06
N GLU A 126 -9.89 -21.36 1.94
CA GLU A 126 -9.52 -20.60 0.75
C GLU A 126 -10.47 -19.42 0.55
N TYR A 127 -9.89 -18.26 0.22
CA TYR A 127 -10.61 -17.01 0.01
C TYR A 127 -10.25 -16.43 -1.35
N ILE A 128 -11.24 -15.93 -2.08
CA ILE A 128 -11.00 -14.97 -3.17
C ILE A 128 -10.69 -13.62 -2.51
N ASP A 129 -9.48 -13.11 -2.74
CA ASP A 129 -8.97 -11.94 -2.05
C ASP A 129 -9.23 -10.63 -2.84
N TYR A 130 -10.08 -9.78 -2.28
CA TYR A 130 -10.33 -8.40 -2.75
C TYR A 130 -9.58 -7.34 -1.94
N VAL A 131 -8.82 -7.73 -0.91
CA VAL A 131 -7.94 -6.82 -0.15
C VAL A 131 -6.64 -6.61 -0.91
N GLY A 132 -6.06 -7.66 -1.50
CA GLY A 132 -4.86 -7.56 -2.35
C GLY A 132 -3.68 -6.92 -1.61
N THR A 133 -3.47 -7.32 -0.36
CA THR A 133 -2.57 -6.70 0.64
C THR A 133 -2.71 -5.18 0.77
N TRP A 134 -3.96 -4.70 0.68
CA TRP A 134 -4.38 -3.29 0.69
C TRP A 134 -3.97 -2.51 -0.55
N GLY A 135 -3.65 -3.19 -1.66
CA GLY A 135 -3.39 -2.58 -2.97
C GLY A 135 -2.10 -3.01 -3.72
N PRO A 136 -1.00 -3.46 -3.11
CA PRO A 136 0.20 -3.86 -3.87
C PRO A 136 0.00 -5.01 -4.87
N SER A 137 -0.88 -5.99 -4.57
CA SER A 137 -1.02 -7.22 -5.36
C SER A 137 -1.91 -7.05 -6.61
N ILE A 138 -1.75 -5.95 -7.36
CA ILE A 138 -2.57 -5.64 -8.55
C ILE A 138 -2.38 -6.65 -9.69
N ILE A 139 -1.20 -7.25 -9.83
CA ILE A 139 -0.92 -8.31 -10.80
C ILE A 139 -1.19 -9.72 -10.24
N GLY A 140 -1.80 -9.81 -9.06
CA GLY A 140 -1.98 -11.04 -8.29
C GLY A 140 -0.83 -11.29 -7.32
N HIS A 141 -1.11 -12.09 -6.29
CA HIS A 141 -0.17 -12.48 -5.26
C HIS A 141 0.89 -13.46 -5.77
N ALA A 142 2.11 -13.33 -5.26
CA ALA A 142 3.23 -14.23 -5.55
C ALA A 142 3.38 -14.51 -7.06
N ASP A 143 3.37 -13.44 -7.88
CA ASP A 143 3.61 -13.54 -9.32
C ASP A 143 4.97 -14.21 -9.58
N ASP A 144 4.99 -15.21 -10.47
CA ASP A 144 6.17 -16.05 -10.67
C ASP A 144 7.37 -15.26 -11.23
N LYS A 145 7.13 -14.22 -12.02
CA LYS A 145 8.20 -13.38 -12.56
C LYS A 145 8.78 -12.47 -11.48
N VAL A 146 7.93 -11.87 -10.65
CA VAL A 146 8.37 -11.08 -9.49
C VAL A 146 9.17 -11.96 -8.51
N SER A 147 8.66 -13.13 -8.16
CA SER A 147 9.35 -14.07 -7.27
C SER A 147 10.70 -14.51 -7.82
N ALA A 148 10.78 -14.86 -9.11
CA ALA A 148 12.05 -15.24 -9.74
C ALA A 148 13.06 -14.07 -9.72
N ALA A 149 12.63 -12.85 -10.03
CA ALA A 149 13.49 -11.67 -10.02
C ALA A 149 14.00 -11.34 -8.60
N LEU A 150 13.16 -11.48 -7.58
CA LEU A 150 13.55 -11.31 -6.18
C LEU A 150 14.59 -12.34 -5.75
N ILE A 151 14.47 -13.60 -6.17
CA ILE A 151 15.46 -14.65 -5.88
C ILE A 151 16.82 -14.29 -6.49
N GLU A 152 16.86 -13.76 -7.71
CA GLU A 152 18.13 -13.32 -8.33
C GLU A 152 18.73 -12.09 -7.66
N ALA A 153 17.90 -11.12 -7.26
CA ALA A 153 18.35 -9.95 -6.51
C ALA A 153 18.91 -10.35 -5.14
N LEU A 154 18.25 -11.29 -4.44
CA LEU A 154 18.67 -11.79 -3.13
C LEU A 154 20.09 -12.38 -3.14
N LYS A 155 20.50 -13.06 -4.23
CA LYS A 155 21.86 -13.61 -4.37
C LYS A 155 22.95 -12.54 -4.29
N LYS A 156 22.62 -11.28 -4.59
CA LYS A 156 23.56 -10.14 -4.54
C LYS A 156 23.52 -9.39 -3.21
N GLY A 157 22.57 -9.71 -2.32
CA GLY A 157 22.32 -9.00 -1.07
C GLY A 157 21.02 -8.17 -1.12
N THR A 158 20.46 -7.90 0.06
CA THR A 158 19.13 -7.28 0.19
C THR A 158 19.16 -5.77 0.37
N SER A 159 20.28 -5.22 0.84
CA SER A 159 20.50 -3.80 1.05
C SER A 159 21.99 -3.49 0.95
N PHE A 160 22.33 -2.35 0.35
CA PHE A 160 23.73 -1.94 0.13
C PHE A 160 24.14 -0.71 0.94
N GLY A 161 23.19 0.10 1.42
CA GLY A 161 23.50 1.40 2.04
C GLY A 161 24.21 2.39 1.10
N ALA A 162 24.16 2.13 -0.20
CA ALA A 162 24.79 2.88 -1.27
C ALA A 162 23.97 2.73 -2.57
N PRO A 163 24.11 3.64 -3.54
CA PRO A 163 23.32 3.61 -4.78
C PRO A 163 23.49 2.32 -5.58
N CYS A 164 22.44 1.89 -6.25
CA CYS A 164 22.42 0.76 -7.18
C CYS A 164 21.61 1.05 -8.45
N LEU A 165 21.88 0.31 -9.53
CA LEU A 165 21.23 0.54 -10.83
C LEU A 165 19.70 0.38 -10.79
N ALA A 166 19.18 -0.48 -9.91
CA ALA A 166 17.74 -0.71 -9.81
C ALA A 166 16.98 0.55 -9.36
N GLU A 167 17.61 1.42 -8.57
CA GLU A 167 17.02 2.71 -8.19
C GLU A 167 16.81 3.61 -9.42
N ASN A 168 17.82 3.72 -10.28
CA ASN A 168 17.74 4.50 -11.51
C ASN A 168 16.66 3.96 -12.44
N VAL A 169 16.60 2.65 -12.64
CA VAL A 169 15.61 2.02 -13.53
C VAL A 169 14.19 2.26 -13.01
N LEU A 170 13.92 2.07 -11.72
CA LEU A 170 12.59 2.32 -11.20
C LEU A 170 12.24 3.81 -11.23
N ALA A 171 13.21 4.71 -10.96
CA ALA A 171 13.00 6.15 -11.08
C ALA A 171 12.60 6.56 -12.50
N GLU A 172 13.32 6.08 -13.52
CA GLU A 172 13.01 6.34 -14.94
C GLU A 172 11.61 5.82 -15.31
N MET A 173 11.25 4.63 -14.82
CA MET A 173 9.92 4.06 -15.07
C MET A 173 8.80 4.89 -14.44
N VAL A 174 8.99 5.36 -13.20
CA VAL A 174 8.00 6.20 -12.50
C VAL A 174 7.87 7.56 -13.18
N ILE A 175 8.99 8.23 -13.49
CA ILE A 175 9.02 9.53 -14.19
C ILE A 175 8.33 9.42 -15.54
N LYS A 176 8.57 8.34 -16.29
CA LYS A 176 7.92 8.12 -17.59
C LYS A 176 6.41 7.86 -17.47
N ALA A 177 5.97 7.25 -16.37
CA ALA A 177 4.59 6.84 -16.21
C ALA A 177 3.69 7.95 -15.66
N VAL A 178 4.16 8.71 -14.66
CA VAL A 178 3.32 9.61 -13.86
C VAL A 178 3.48 11.06 -14.33
N PRO A 179 2.43 11.69 -14.88
CA PRO A 179 2.51 13.00 -15.55
C PRO A 179 3.20 14.13 -14.78
N SER A 180 3.02 14.23 -13.47
CA SER A 180 3.60 15.31 -12.65
C SER A 180 5.07 15.11 -12.28
N ILE A 181 5.59 13.87 -12.38
CA ILE A 181 6.87 13.49 -11.75
C ILE A 181 8.03 13.67 -12.73
N GLU A 182 8.79 14.74 -12.55
CA GLU A 182 10.03 15.01 -13.29
C GLU A 182 11.29 14.55 -12.53
N MET A 183 11.16 14.41 -11.20
CA MET A 183 12.16 13.87 -10.29
C MET A 183 11.46 13.18 -9.12
N VAL A 184 12.02 12.07 -8.63
CA VAL A 184 11.41 11.22 -7.60
C VAL A 184 12.41 10.83 -6.51
N ARG A 185 11.92 10.72 -5.28
CA ARG A 185 12.63 10.19 -4.11
C ARG A 185 11.91 8.94 -3.59
N PHE A 186 12.62 7.81 -3.50
CA PHE A 186 12.11 6.61 -2.84
C PHE A 186 12.28 6.69 -1.32
N VAL A 187 11.33 6.09 -0.62
CA VAL A 187 11.23 5.93 0.84
C VAL A 187 10.58 4.57 1.16
N ASN A 188 10.33 4.25 2.42
CA ASN A 188 9.98 2.89 2.85
C ASN A 188 8.47 2.69 3.05
N SER A 189 7.68 3.76 3.04
CA SER A 189 6.22 3.69 3.21
C SER A 189 5.50 4.91 2.60
N GLY A 190 4.18 4.78 2.42
CA GLY A 190 3.33 5.93 2.09
C GLY A 190 3.37 7.03 3.15
N THR A 191 3.45 6.66 4.44
CA THR A 191 3.61 7.64 5.53
C THR A 191 4.88 8.46 5.35
N GLU A 192 6.03 7.83 5.09
CA GLU A 192 7.29 8.54 4.86
C GLU A 192 7.21 9.43 3.61
N ALA A 193 6.48 9.00 2.58
CA ALA A 193 6.28 9.78 1.37
C ALA A 193 5.48 11.05 1.65
N CYS A 194 4.34 10.94 2.35
CA CYS A 194 3.52 12.08 2.71
C CYS A 194 4.23 13.01 3.72
N MET A 195 5.06 12.47 4.63
CA MET A 195 5.92 13.27 5.51
C MET A 195 6.98 14.07 4.74
N GLY A 196 7.69 13.42 3.82
CA GLY A 196 8.71 14.05 2.98
C GLY A 196 8.12 15.14 2.10
N MET A 197 7.00 14.82 1.45
CA MET A 197 6.22 15.75 0.63
C MET A 197 5.75 16.97 1.45
N LEU A 198 5.15 16.76 2.63
CA LEU A 198 4.66 17.85 3.47
C LEU A 198 5.77 18.84 3.83
N ARG A 199 6.94 18.30 4.22
CA ARG A 199 8.12 19.13 4.52
C ARG A 199 8.60 19.88 3.27
N LEU A 200 8.57 19.23 2.12
CA LEU A 200 8.98 19.81 0.85
C LEU A 200 8.08 20.98 0.43
N ALA A 201 6.76 20.79 0.52
CA ALA A 201 5.80 21.83 0.19
C ALA A 201 6.00 23.09 1.04
N ARG A 202 6.16 22.91 2.36
CA ARG A 202 6.45 24.01 3.29
C ARG A 202 7.79 24.69 2.98
N ALA A 203 8.83 23.90 2.71
CA ALA A 203 10.15 24.43 2.39
C ALA A 203 10.18 25.22 1.07
N PHE A 204 9.44 24.77 0.07
CA PHE A 204 9.38 25.41 -1.25
C PHE A 204 8.57 26.71 -1.24
N THR A 205 7.41 26.71 -0.58
CA THR A 205 6.53 27.90 -0.56
C THR A 205 6.90 28.90 0.53
N GLY A 206 7.63 28.47 1.58
CA GLY A 206 7.87 29.27 2.78
C GLY A 206 6.63 29.46 3.66
N ARG A 207 5.58 28.65 3.43
CA ARG A 207 4.30 28.73 4.13
C ARG A 207 4.10 27.52 5.04
N GLU A 208 3.27 27.67 6.08
CA GLU A 208 3.15 26.64 7.13
C GLU A 208 1.87 25.80 7.00
N LYS A 209 0.76 26.39 6.55
CA LYS A 209 -0.55 25.73 6.57
C LYS A 209 -0.69 24.70 5.46
N ILE A 210 -1.42 23.63 5.74
CA ILE A 210 -1.90 22.71 4.71
C ILE A 210 -3.40 22.51 4.83
N VAL A 211 -4.04 22.19 3.71
CA VAL A 211 -5.43 21.73 3.67
C VAL A 211 -5.45 20.24 3.35
N LYS A 212 -6.15 19.45 4.17
CA LYS A 212 -6.50 18.06 3.89
C LYS A 212 -8.00 17.85 3.93
N PHE A 213 -8.47 16.69 3.48
CA PHE A 213 -9.89 16.38 3.46
C PHE A 213 -10.31 15.40 4.56
N GLU A 214 -11.52 15.59 5.09
CA GLU A 214 -12.14 14.61 5.98
C GLU A 214 -12.34 13.28 5.23
N GLY A 215 -12.06 12.17 5.91
CA GLY A 215 -12.13 10.82 5.35
C GLY A 215 -10.90 10.39 4.52
N CYS A 216 -10.02 11.32 4.14
CA CYS A 216 -8.72 10.98 3.56
C CYS A 216 -7.68 10.59 4.63
N TYR A 217 -6.78 9.68 4.29
CA TYR A 217 -5.68 9.22 5.15
C TYR A 217 -4.33 9.28 4.42
N HIS A 218 -3.38 10.01 5.02
CA HIS A 218 -2.06 10.30 4.43
C HIS A 218 -0.91 9.76 5.31
N GLY A 219 -1.15 8.64 5.99
CA GLY A 219 -0.25 8.11 7.00
C GLY A 219 -0.46 8.72 8.39
N HIS A 220 0.42 8.38 9.32
CA HIS A 220 0.27 8.71 10.74
C HIS A 220 1.25 9.78 11.24
N ALA A 221 1.74 10.64 10.35
CA ALA A 221 2.53 11.80 10.78
C ALA A 221 1.64 12.75 11.58
N ASP A 222 2.18 13.35 12.64
CA ASP A 222 1.43 14.19 13.58
C ASP A 222 0.53 15.23 12.88
N SER A 223 1.05 15.93 11.87
CA SER A 223 0.28 16.94 11.13
C SER A 223 -0.93 16.39 10.38
N PHE A 224 -1.02 15.09 10.09
CA PHE A 224 -2.20 14.50 9.47
C PHE A 224 -3.23 13.98 10.48
N LEU A 225 -2.85 13.82 11.75
CA LEU A 225 -3.71 13.33 12.83
C LEU A 225 -4.55 14.46 13.45
N VAL A 226 -5.29 15.16 12.60
CA VAL A 226 -6.18 16.27 12.96
C VAL A 226 -7.63 15.85 12.90
N LYS A 227 -8.36 16.23 13.95
CA LYS A 227 -9.79 15.97 14.10
C LYS A 227 -10.56 16.75 13.05
N ALA A 228 -11.43 16.06 12.31
CA ALA A 228 -12.35 16.68 11.38
C ALA A 228 -13.68 17.08 12.05
N GLY A 229 -14.37 18.07 11.47
CA GLY A 229 -15.70 18.51 11.88
C GLY A 229 -15.88 20.03 11.81
N SER A 230 -17.08 20.49 11.42
CA SER A 230 -17.36 21.90 11.11
C SER A 230 -17.02 22.91 12.22
N GLY A 231 -17.11 22.51 13.50
CA GLY A 231 -16.79 23.37 14.64
C GLY A 231 -15.31 23.43 15.03
N VAL A 232 -14.45 22.58 14.43
CA VAL A 232 -13.01 22.45 14.80
C VAL A 232 -12.07 22.48 13.60
N ALA A 233 -12.61 22.59 12.38
CA ALA A 233 -11.89 22.51 11.12
C ALA A 233 -10.72 23.49 10.97
N THR A 234 -10.81 24.67 11.61
CA THR A 234 -9.78 25.71 11.61
C THR A 234 -8.92 25.72 12.86
N LEU A 235 -9.22 24.88 13.85
CA LEU A 235 -8.53 24.84 15.14
C LEU A 235 -7.35 23.86 15.16
N GLY A 236 -7.24 22.98 14.15
CA GLY A 236 -6.17 22.00 14.05
C GLY A 236 -6.06 21.13 15.31
N LEU A 237 -7.18 20.69 15.87
CA LEU A 237 -7.16 19.90 17.11
C LEU A 237 -6.65 18.48 16.84
N PRO A 238 -5.78 17.91 17.68
CA PRO A 238 -5.29 16.56 17.49
C PRO A 238 -6.41 15.52 17.63
N ASP A 239 -6.37 14.48 16.80
CA ASP A 239 -7.34 13.35 16.81
C ASP A 239 -6.82 12.12 17.57
N SER A 240 -5.54 12.13 17.98
CA SER A 240 -4.90 11.06 18.74
C SER A 240 -4.18 11.60 19.97
N PRO A 241 -4.31 10.96 21.14
CA PRO A 241 -3.43 11.21 22.27
C PRO A 241 -1.95 11.10 21.87
N GLY A 242 -1.09 11.90 22.49
CA GLY A 242 0.34 11.98 22.19
C GLY A 242 0.71 12.98 21.08
N VAL A 243 -0.25 13.38 20.23
CA VAL A 243 -0.03 14.42 19.23
C VAL A 243 -0.20 15.80 19.88
N LEU A 244 0.85 16.64 19.78
CA LEU A 244 0.81 17.99 20.32
C LEU A 244 -0.11 18.87 19.48
N LYS A 245 -0.86 19.78 20.13
CA LYS A 245 -1.63 20.83 19.44
C LYS A 245 -0.75 21.65 18.47
N ALA A 246 0.49 21.94 18.87
CA ALA A 246 1.43 22.66 18.03
C ALA A 246 1.83 21.91 16.75
N ALA A 247 1.71 20.58 16.71
CA ALA A 247 2.01 19.80 15.49
C ALA A 247 0.86 19.80 14.47
N THR A 248 -0.33 20.23 14.91
CA THR A 248 -1.61 20.07 14.20
C THR A 248 -2.31 21.39 13.89
N VAL A 249 -1.97 22.49 14.60
CA VAL A 249 -2.54 23.84 14.41
C VAL A 249 -2.43 24.36 12.97
N GLU A 250 -1.38 23.99 12.25
CA GLU A 250 -1.16 24.38 10.85
C GLU A 250 -1.81 23.41 9.85
N THR A 251 -2.75 22.59 10.27
CA THR A 251 -3.51 21.69 9.39
C THR A 251 -4.98 22.02 9.43
N LEU A 252 -5.47 22.48 8.28
CA LEU A 252 -6.86 22.80 8.02
C LEU A 252 -7.57 21.59 7.41
N THR A 253 -8.84 21.41 7.73
CA THR A 253 -9.64 20.30 7.17
C THR A 253 -10.88 20.83 6.45
N ALA A 254 -11.18 20.30 5.27
CA ALA A 254 -12.43 20.52 4.54
C ALA A 254 -13.15 19.20 4.24
N PRO A 255 -14.47 19.19 4.00
CA PRO A 255 -15.15 18.02 3.45
C PRO A 255 -14.66 17.72 2.03
N PHE A 256 -14.46 16.44 1.71
CA PHE A 256 -14.16 16.04 0.33
C PHE A 256 -15.35 16.40 -0.59
N ASN A 257 -15.08 16.78 -1.85
CA ASN A 257 -16.09 17.27 -2.81
C ASN A 257 -16.80 18.59 -2.43
N ASP A 258 -16.28 19.36 -1.47
CA ASP A 258 -16.79 20.67 -1.08
C ASP A 258 -15.80 21.78 -1.48
N THR A 259 -16.00 22.36 -2.66
CA THR A 259 -15.13 23.42 -3.18
C THR A 259 -15.32 24.73 -2.41
N GLU A 260 -16.54 25.04 -1.97
CA GLU A 260 -16.87 26.30 -1.29
C GLU A 260 -16.15 26.41 0.06
N ASP A 261 -16.09 25.31 0.82
CA ASP A 261 -15.35 25.30 2.09
C ASP A 261 -13.84 25.50 1.87
N VAL A 262 -13.28 24.92 0.80
CA VAL A 262 -11.87 25.14 0.46
C VAL A 262 -11.61 26.60 0.05
N GLU A 263 -12.47 27.20 -0.78
CA GLU A 263 -12.37 28.61 -1.14
C GLU A 263 -12.41 29.52 0.10
N LYS A 264 -13.28 29.20 1.05
CA LYS A 264 -13.35 29.89 2.33
C LYS A 264 -12.07 29.74 3.13
N LEU A 265 -11.48 28.55 3.22
CA LEU A 265 -10.20 28.34 3.89
C LEU A 265 -9.08 29.18 3.24
N PHE A 266 -9.03 29.26 1.91
CA PHE A 266 -8.08 30.13 1.21
C PHE A 266 -8.32 31.61 1.50
N SER A 267 -9.57 32.06 1.48
CA SER A 267 -9.94 33.44 1.80
C SER A 267 -9.55 33.84 3.23
N ASP A 268 -9.72 32.94 4.20
CA ASP A 268 -9.40 33.17 5.60
C ASP A 268 -7.89 33.07 5.90
N ASN A 269 -7.10 32.47 5.00
CA ASN A 269 -5.68 32.17 5.18
C ASN A 269 -4.81 32.64 4.00
N LYS A 270 -5.13 33.80 3.41
CA LYS A 270 -4.47 34.33 2.21
C LYS A 270 -2.95 34.29 2.32
N GLY A 271 -2.29 33.63 1.36
CA GLY A 271 -0.83 33.52 1.30
C GLY A 271 -0.17 32.66 2.40
N GLN A 272 -0.95 31.95 3.22
CA GLN A 272 -0.42 31.11 4.32
C GLN A 272 -0.48 29.62 4.01
N ILE A 273 -1.20 29.19 2.96
CA ILE A 273 -1.38 27.78 2.61
C ILE A 273 -0.23 27.33 1.70
N ALA A 274 0.56 26.37 2.17
CA ALA A 274 1.64 25.75 1.41
C ALA A 274 1.11 24.74 0.37
N ALA A 275 0.14 23.92 0.78
CA ALA A 275 -0.37 22.86 -0.08
C ALA A 275 -1.80 22.44 0.26
N VAL A 276 -2.49 21.91 -0.76
CA VAL A 276 -3.72 21.12 -0.64
C VAL A 276 -3.37 19.67 -0.98
N ILE A 277 -3.55 18.76 -0.02
CA ILE A 277 -3.32 17.32 -0.19
C ILE A 277 -4.64 16.56 -0.18
N LEU A 278 -4.82 15.65 -1.14
CA LEU A 278 -5.97 14.75 -1.20
C LEU A 278 -5.62 13.39 -1.80
N GLU A 279 -6.39 12.38 -1.43
CA GLU A 279 -6.56 11.19 -2.26
C GLU A 279 -7.42 11.60 -3.46
N PRO A 280 -6.94 11.47 -4.71
CA PRO A 280 -7.73 11.91 -5.88
C PRO A 280 -8.97 11.02 -6.09
N VAL A 281 -8.96 9.80 -5.56
CA VAL A 281 -10.15 8.98 -5.28
C VAL A 281 -9.99 8.48 -3.86
N VAL A 282 -10.94 8.77 -2.97
CA VAL A 282 -10.85 8.35 -1.57
C VAL A 282 -11.00 6.84 -1.50
N GLY A 283 -10.09 6.18 -0.79
CA GLY A 283 -10.17 4.74 -0.48
C GLY A 283 -10.24 4.41 1.01
N ASN A 284 -9.79 5.32 1.88
CA ASN A 284 -9.69 5.05 3.32
C ASN A 284 -11.00 5.26 4.10
N SER A 285 -12.03 5.79 3.44
CA SER A 285 -13.38 5.95 3.99
C SER A 285 -14.42 5.26 3.11
N GLY A 286 -14.04 4.12 2.54
CA GLY A 286 -14.72 3.51 1.41
C GLY A 286 -14.36 4.20 0.09
N PHE A 287 -14.94 3.72 -1.01
CA PHE A 287 -14.71 4.26 -2.34
C PHE A 287 -15.58 5.50 -2.57
N ILE A 288 -14.95 6.68 -2.64
CA ILE A 288 -15.64 7.94 -2.93
C ILE A 288 -14.94 8.62 -4.10
N ALA A 289 -15.64 8.70 -5.23
CA ALA A 289 -15.13 9.35 -6.44
C ALA A 289 -15.17 10.88 -6.29
N PRO A 290 -14.19 11.60 -6.88
CA PRO A 290 -14.24 13.04 -6.95
C PRO A 290 -15.32 13.48 -7.93
N ARG A 291 -15.93 14.64 -7.66
CA ARG A 291 -16.59 15.42 -8.69
C ARG A 291 -15.52 16.05 -9.58
N ARG A 292 -15.77 16.10 -10.89
CA ARG A 292 -14.80 16.64 -11.84
C ARG A 292 -14.47 18.09 -11.53
N GLU A 293 -15.50 18.88 -11.25
CA GLU A 293 -15.44 20.30 -10.93
C GLU A 293 -14.66 20.55 -9.64
N PHE A 294 -14.66 19.58 -8.71
CA PHE A 294 -13.88 19.66 -7.48
C PHE A 294 -12.38 19.60 -7.78
N LEU A 295 -11.91 18.60 -8.54
CA LEU A 295 -10.47 18.51 -8.89
C LEU A 295 -10.01 19.69 -9.76
N GLU A 296 -10.82 20.10 -10.73
CA GLU A 296 -10.56 21.28 -11.56
C GLU A 296 -10.49 22.56 -10.72
N GLY A 297 -11.45 22.75 -9.81
CA GLY A 297 -11.48 23.88 -8.88
C GLY A 297 -10.28 23.93 -7.96
N LEU A 298 -9.87 22.80 -7.37
CA LEU A 298 -8.66 22.73 -6.54
C LEU A 298 -7.40 23.08 -7.32
N ARG A 299 -7.28 22.62 -8.57
CA ARG A 299 -6.12 22.92 -9.41
C ARG A 299 -6.06 24.41 -9.73
N GLU A 300 -7.17 25.04 -10.09
CA GLU A 300 -7.20 26.48 -10.40
C GLU A 300 -6.95 27.33 -9.15
N LEU A 301 -7.58 26.99 -8.03
CA LEU A 301 -7.44 27.71 -6.77
C LEU A 301 -5.99 27.68 -6.25
N THR A 302 -5.38 26.49 -6.21
CA THR A 302 -3.98 26.34 -5.78
C THR A 302 -3.03 27.12 -6.69
N LYS A 303 -3.24 27.07 -8.01
CA LYS A 303 -2.45 27.80 -8.98
C LYS A 303 -2.56 29.31 -8.81
N THR A 304 -3.76 29.82 -8.56
CA THR A 304 -4.04 31.25 -8.38
C THR A 304 -3.41 31.79 -7.09
N ASP A 305 -3.51 31.07 -5.97
CA ASP A 305 -2.95 31.50 -4.68
C ASP A 305 -1.43 31.25 -4.56
N GLY A 306 -0.88 30.36 -5.39
CA GLY A 306 0.51 29.90 -5.31
C GLY A 306 0.75 28.82 -4.25
N ALA A 307 -0.32 28.14 -3.81
CA ALA A 307 -0.22 26.90 -3.04
C ALA A 307 0.05 25.72 -3.98
N LEU A 308 0.63 24.65 -3.47
CA LEU A 308 0.87 23.43 -4.25
C LEU A 308 -0.36 22.51 -4.22
N LEU A 309 -0.74 21.94 -5.36
CA LEU A 309 -1.67 20.81 -5.39
C LEU A 309 -0.89 19.50 -5.24
N VAL A 310 -1.32 18.65 -4.32
CA VAL A 310 -0.66 17.37 -4.03
C VAL A 310 -1.65 16.23 -4.14
N PHE A 311 -1.40 15.28 -5.03
CA PHE A 311 -2.15 14.02 -5.04
C PHE A 311 -1.43 12.96 -4.21
N ASP A 312 -2.13 12.44 -3.21
CA ASP A 312 -1.77 11.21 -2.54
C ASP A 312 -2.23 10.02 -3.38
N GLU A 313 -1.32 9.54 -4.23
CA GLU A 313 -1.53 8.40 -5.11
C GLU A 313 -0.95 7.11 -4.54
N VAL A 314 -0.76 7.03 -3.21
CA VAL A 314 -0.29 5.80 -2.56
C VAL A 314 -1.25 4.64 -2.82
N MET A 315 -2.57 4.89 -2.98
CA MET A 315 -3.56 3.86 -3.35
C MET A 315 -3.94 3.88 -4.83
N THR A 316 -4.12 5.05 -5.43
CA THR A 316 -4.64 5.23 -6.79
C THR A 316 -3.57 5.09 -7.88
N GLY A 317 -2.30 5.39 -7.55
CA GLY A 317 -1.18 5.35 -8.47
C GLY A 317 -0.96 3.95 -9.04
N PHE A 318 -0.82 3.85 -10.36
CA PHE A 318 -0.72 2.58 -11.10
C PHE A 318 -1.92 1.63 -10.96
N ARG A 319 -2.99 2.02 -10.25
CA ARG A 319 -4.21 1.22 -10.05
C ARG A 319 -5.36 1.66 -10.93
N ILE A 320 -5.61 2.97 -10.95
CA ILE A 320 -6.70 3.56 -11.73
C ILE A 320 -6.35 3.55 -13.22
N SER A 321 -5.15 4.02 -13.56
CA SER A 321 -4.52 3.90 -14.87
C SER A 321 -3.01 3.78 -14.68
N TYR A 322 -2.25 3.64 -15.77
CA TYR A 322 -0.80 3.48 -15.69
C TYR A 322 -0.11 4.70 -15.08
N GLY A 323 -0.55 5.91 -15.43
CA GLY A 323 -0.11 7.18 -14.85
C GLY A 323 -0.90 7.62 -13.62
N GLY A 324 -1.75 6.76 -13.05
CA GLY A 324 -2.55 7.08 -11.86
C GLY A 324 -3.77 7.95 -12.11
N ALA A 325 -4.43 8.38 -11.05
CA ALA A 325 -5.64 9.21 -11.11
C ALA A 325 -5.41 10.53 -11.86
N GLN A 326 -4.21 11.12 -11.77
CA GLN A 326 -3.87 12.33 -12.52
C GLN A 326 -3.93 12.15 -14.04
N GLU A 327 -3.54 10.99 -14.57
CA GLU A 327 -3.71 10.67 -15.99
C GLU A 327 -5.20 10.45 -16.30
N TYR A 328 -5.90 9.67 -15.48
CA TYR A 328 -7.30 9.32 -15.69
C TYR A 328 -8.23 10.55 -15.71
N PHE A 329 -8.02 11.50 -14.79
CA PHE A 329 -8.82 12.73 -14.71
C PHE A 329 -8.24 13.87 -15.55
N GLY A 330 -7.02 13.75 -16.04
CA GLY A 330 -6.34 14.82 -16.79
C GLY A 330 -6.01 16.05 -15.93
N ILE A 331 -5.73 15.85 -14.63
CA ILE A 331 -5.38 16.93 -13.69
C ILE A 331 -3.97 16.68 -13.16
N THR A 332 -3.03 17.56 -13.50
CA THR A 332 -1.63 17.44 -13.08
C THR A 332 -1.37 18.17 -11.75
N PRO A 333 -1.05 17.46 -10.65
CA PRO A 333 -0.62 18.09 -9.39
C PRO A 333 0.82 18.61 -9.49
N ASP A 334 1.24 19.42 -8.52
CA ASP A 334 2.64 19.88 -8.40
C ASP A 334 3.54 18.79 -7.79
N LEU A 335 2.98 18.01 -6.84
CA LEU A 335 3.63 16.89 -6.18
C LEU A 335 2.70 15.67 -6.14
N THR A 336 3.30 14.49 -6.12
CA THR A 336 2.59 13.21 -5.99
C THR A 336 3.31 12.33 -4.99
N THR A 337 2.56 11.66 -4.12
CA THR A 337 3.07 10.56 -3.29
C THR A 337 2.60 9.23 -3.84
N LEU A 338 3.44 8.21 -3.70
CA LEU A 338 3.25 6.87 -4.22
C LEU A 338 3.62 5.85 -3.16
N GLY A 339 3.13 4.63 -3.33
CA GLY A 339 3.51 3.48 -2.52
C GLY A 339 2.83 2.25 -3.06
N LYS A 340 2.67 1.24 -2.21
CA LYS A 340 1.96 0.00 -2.53
C LYS A 340 2.48 -0.69 -3.80
N ILE A 341 1.87 -0.42 -4.95
CA ILE A 341 2.17 -1.06 -6.24
C ILE A 341 3.63 -0.84 -6.67
N ILE A 342 4.20 0.34 -6.42
CA ILE A 342 5.61 0.61 -6.78
C ILE A 342 6.61 -0.24 -6.01
N GLY A 343 6.18 -0.93 -4.94
CA GLY A 343 7.01 -1.89 -4.21
C GLY A 343 6.76 -3.35 -4.59
N GLY A 344 5.76 -3.64 -5.43
CA GLY A 344 5.46 -5.02 -5.87
C GLY A 344 5.22 -6.00 -4.72
N GLY A 345 4.66 -5.52 -3.60
CA GLY A 345 4.46 -6.31 -2.37
C GLY A 345 5.52 -6.12 -1.28
N LEU A 346 6.60 -5.38 -1.56
CA LEU A 346 7.61 -4.99 -0.56
C LEU A 346 7.38 -3.55 -0.06
N PRO A 347 7.88 -3.18 1.13
CA PRO A 347 7.78 -1.81 1.65
C PRO A 347 8.51 -0.79 0.77
N VAL A 348 7.75 0.01 0.03
CA VAL A 348 8.22 1.15 -0.75
C VAL A 348 7.16 2.25 -0.72
N GLY A 349 7.63 3.48 -0.52
CA GLY A 349 6.92 4.70 -0.87
C GLY A 349 7.78 5.55 -1.80
N ALA A 350 7.19 6.59 -2.38
CA ALA A 350 7.95 7.62 -3.07
C ALA A 350 7.20 8.95 -3.03
N TYR A 351 7.93 10.05 -3.14
CA TYR A 351 7.35 11.35 -3.45
C TYR A 351 8.13 11.99 -4.60
N GLY A 352 7.42 12.66 -5.49
CA GLY A 352 7.99 13.25 -6.69
C GLY A 352 7.10 14.36 -7.22
N GLY A 353 7.59 15.07 -8.24
CA GLY A 353 6.84 16.16 -8.87
C GLY A 353 7.73 17.01 -9.75
N ARG A 354 7.37 18.28 -9.88
CA ARG A 354 8.14 19.31 -10.61
C ARG A 354 9.59 19.38 -10.11
N ARG A 355 10.54 19.42 -11.03
CA ARG A 355 11.98 19.33 -10.75
C ARG A 355 12.47 20.42 -9.80
N GLU A 356 12.09 21.66 -10.04
CA GLU A 356 12.47 22.83 -9.25
C GLU A 356 11.99 22.76 -7.80
N ILE A 357 10.91 22.02 -7.54
CA ILE A 357 10.44 21.74 -6.18
C ILE A 357 11.32 20.64 -5.58
N MET A 358 11.51 19.54 -6.30
CA MET A 358 12.27 18.37 -5.84
C MET A 358 13.76 18.65 -5.61
N GLU A 359 14.36 19.62 -6.31
CA GLU A 359 15.74 20.07 -6.10
C GLU A 359 15.96 20.75 -4.74
N MET A 360 14.90 21.09 -4.00
CA MET A 360 15.00 21.52 -2.60
C MET A 360 15.36 20.37 -1.65
N VAL A 361 15.19 19.10 -2.04
CA VAL A 361 15.45 17.94 -1.19
C VAL A 361 16.96 17.68 -1.10
N ALA A 362 17.46 17.48 0.12
CA ALA A 362 18.84 17.10 0.37
C ALA A 362 19.20 15.79 -0.38
N PRO A 363 20.39 15.68 -0.97
CA PRO A 363 21.52 16.62 -0.88
C PRO A 363 21.52 17.75 -1.93
N ALA A 364 20.54 17.82 -2.84
CA ALA A 364 20.49 18.87 -3.87
C ALA A 364 20.15 20.25 -3.27
N GLY A 365 19.26 20.25 -2.27
CA GLY A 365 18.82 21.46 -1.58
C GLY A 365 18.75 21.30 -0.06
N PRO A 366 18.18 22.31 0.64
CA PRO A 366 18.28 22.42 2.09
C PRO A 366 17.25 21.55 2.86
N MET A 367 16.20 21.04 2.22
CA MET A 367 15.15 20.27 2.89
C MET A 367 15.62 18.85 3.21
N TYR A 368 15.76 18.53 4.48
CA TYR A 368 16.31 17.23 4.89
C TYR A 368 15.27 16.10 4.88
N GLN A 369 15.62 15.00 4.21
CA GLN A 369 14.98 13.68 4.33
C GLN A 369 16.02 12.60 4.01
N ALA A 370 16.03 11.53 4.81
CA ALA A 370 16.87 10.35 4.59
C ALA A 370 16.13 9.09 5.05
N GLY A 371 16.59 7.92 4.61
CA GLY A 371 16.10 6.63 5.11
C GLY A 371 17.04 5.49 4.72
N THR A 372 17.48 4.71 5.71
CA THR A 372 18.55 3.70 5.58
C THR A 372 18.27 2.60 4.56
N LEU A 373 17.00 2.20 4.40
CA LEU A 373 16.57 1.13 3.52
C LEU A 373 15.88 1.63 2.24
N SER A 374 15.84 2.95 2.04
CA SER A 374 15.26 3.55 0.85
C SER A 374 16.06 3.12 -0.38
N GLY A 375 15.39 2.77 -1.46
CA GLY A 375 16.06 2.33 -2.69
C GLY A 375 16.69 0.94 -2.63
N ASN A 376 16.37 0.10 -1.63
CA ASN A 376 16.96 -1.23 -1.53
C ASN A 376 16.66 -2.11 -2.77
N PRO A 377 17.62 -2.94 -3.22
CA PRO A 377 17.53 -3.64 -4.51
C PRO A 377 16.39 -4.65 -4.60
N LEU A 378 15.94 -5.25 -3.49
CA LEU A 378 14.79 -6.17 -3.52
C LEU A 378 13.51 -5.43 -3.87
N ALA A 379 13.23 -4.34 -3.16
CA ALA A 379 12.00 -3.59 -3.33
C ALA A 379 11.95 -2.88 -4.69
N MET A 380 13.10 -2.35 -5.15
CA MET A 380 13.22 -1.79 -6.49
C MET A 380 12.95 -2.86 -7.57
N THR A 381 13.50 -4.07 -7.41
CA THR A 381 13.29 -5.18 -8.37
C THR A 381 11.83 -5.59 -8.46
N ALA A 382 11.15 -5.76 -7.31
CA ALA A 382 9.73 -6.10 -7.28
C ALA A 382 8.86 -5.00 -7.94
N GLY A 383 9.17 -3.72 -7.67
CA GLY A 383 8.53 -2.58 -8.30
C GLY A 383 8.69 -2.57 -9.82
N ILE A 384 9.93 -2.75 -10.32
CA ILE A 384 10.25 -2.79 -11.75
C ILE A 384 9.44 -3.89 -12.45
N CYS A 385 9.47 -5.12 -11.94
CA CYS A 385 8.74 -6.24 -12.54
C CYS A 385 7.22 -5.99 -12.55
N THR A 386 6.70 -5.39 -11.47
CA THR A 386 5.27 -5.05 -11.36
C THR A 386 4.85 -4.02 -12.39
N LEU A 387 5.59 -2.90 -12.50
CA LEU A 387 5.28 -1.85 -13.48
C LEU A 387 5.45 -2.33 -14.92
N GLN A 388 6.46 -3.15 -15.22
CA GLN A 388 6.61 -3.78 -16.53
C GLN A 388 5.40 -4.63 -16.91
N ARG A 389 4.82 -5.34 -15.93
CA ARG A 389 3.63 -6.18 -16.17
C ARG A 389 2.38 -5.33 -16.43
N LEU A 390 2.23 -4.22 -15.71
CA LEU A 390 1.11 -3.27 -15.85
C LEU A 390 1.18 -2.46 -17.15
N GLN A 391 2.37 -2.20 -17.68
CA GLN A 391 2.56 -1.49 -18.94
C GLN A 391 2.07 -2.27 -20.17
N GLN A 392 1.73 -3.56 -20.00
CA GLN A 392 1.22 -4.37 -21.10
C GLN A 392 -0.15 -3.87 -21.57
N PRO A 393 -0.39 -3.75 -22.89
CA PRO A 393 -1.69 -3.33 -23.42
C PRO A 393 -2.84 -4.20 -22.89
N GLY A 394 -3.97 -3.58 -22.58
CA GLY A 394 -5.15 -4.30 -22.09
C GLY A 394 -5.20 -4.51 -20.58
N SER A 395 -4.15 -4.15 -19.82
CA SER A 395 -4.09 -4.40 -18.37
C SER A 395 -5.21 -3.68 -17.61
N TYR A 396 -5.39 -2.38 -17.88
CA TYR A 396 -6.38 -1.56 -17.18
C TYR A 396 -7.79 -1.77 -17.74
N GLU A 397 -7.92 -2.03 -19.03
CA GLU A 397 -9.18 -2.42 -19.68
C GLU A 397 -9.70 -3.74 -19.13
N TYR A 398 -8.79 -4.68 -18.83
CA TYR A 398 -9.15 -5.92 -18.16
C TYR A 398 -9.66 -5.68 -16.74
N LEU A 399 -8.93 -4.88 -15.94
CA LEU A 399 -9.32 -4.54 -14.58
C LEU A 399 -10.70 -3.86 -14.56
N ASP A 400 -10.91 -2.85 -15.40
CA ASP A 400 -12.20 -2.16 -15.52
C ASP A 400 -13.34 -3.13 -15.85
N LYS A 401 -13.14 -3.99 -16.86
CA LYS A 401 -14.15 -4.97 -17.28
C LYS A 401 -14.55 -5.92 -16.13
N ILE A 402 -13.59 -6.49 -15.42
CA ILE A 402 -13.89 -7.47 -14.36
C ILE A 402 -14.45 -6.80 -13.10
N THR A 403 -13.98 -5.59 -12.77
CA THR A 403 -14.48 -4.84 -11.61
C THR A 403 -15.89 -4.34 -11.88
N ASN A 404 -16.19 -3.85 -13.08
CA ASN A 404 -17.56 -3.48 -13.46
C ASN A 404 -18.51 -4.69 -13.33
N ARG A 405 -18.10 -5.87 -13.80
CA ARG A 405 -18.90 -7.09 -13.63
C ARG A 405 -19.15 -7.41 -12.15
N LEU A 406 -18.15 -7.28 -11.28
CA LEU A 406 -18.31 -7.47 -9.83
C LEU A 406 -19.31 -6.47 -9.25
N VAL A 407 -19.15 -5.19 -9.58
CA VAL A 407 -20.01 -4.10 -9.09
C VAL A 407 -21.47 -4.31 -9.50
N GLN A 408 -21.73 -4.67 -10.76
CA GLN A 408 -23.10 -4.96 -11.22
C GLN A 408 -23.69 -6.15 -10.47
N GLY A 409 -22.89 -7.20 -10.23
CA GLY A 409 -23.33 -8.36 -9.44
C GLY A 409 -23.65 -8.03 -7.99
N LEU A 410 -22.88 -7.15 -7.34
CA LEU A 410 -23.15 -6.70 -5.97
C LEU A 410 -24.43 -5.87 -5.88
N LEU A 411 -24.66 -4.97 -6.85
CA LEU A 411 -25.89 -4.19 -6.95
C LEU A 411 -27.12 -5.09 -7.14
N GLU A 412 -27.04 -6.04 -8.06
CA GLU A 412 -28.12 -6.99 -8.32
C GLU A 412 -28.40 -7.88 -7.09
N ALA A 413 -27.36 -8.41 -6.45
CA ALA A 413 -27.51 -9.23 -5.25
C ALA A 413 -28.13 -8.44 -4.08
N GLY A 414 -27.68 -7.21 -3.85
CA GLY A 414 -28.24 -6.34 -2.83
C GLY A 414 -29.71 -6.01 -3.09
N SER A 415 -30.06 -5.66 -4.32
CA SER A 415 -31.43 -5.37 -4.74
C SER A 415 -32.35 -6.59 -4.57
N ASN A 416 -31.92 -7.78 -5.03
CA ASN A 416 -32.67 -9.02 -4.89
C ASN A 416 -32.89 -9.43 -3.43
N ALA A 417 -31.96 -9.06 -2.53
CA ALA A 417 -32.07 -9.29 -1.09
C ALA A 417 -32.83 -8.18 -0.34
N GLY A 418 -33.27 -7.11 -1.02
CA GLY A 418 -34.00 -6.00 -0.41
C GLY A 418 -33.13 -5.02 0.39
N HIS A 419 -31.80 -5.01 0.16
CA HIS A 419 -30.89 -4.07 0.80
C HIS A 419 -30.64 -2.85 -0.08
N LYS A 420 -30.71 -1.65 0.52
CA LYS A 420 -30.23 -0.42 -0.12
C LYS A 420 -28.71 -0.47 -0.14
N ILE A 421 -28.13 -0.46 -1.34
CA ILE A 421 -26.69 -0.49 -1.54
C ILE A 421 -26.33 0.49 -2.66
N CYS A 422 -25.25 1.25 -2.46
CA CYS A 422 -24.61 2.00 -3.53
C CYS A 422 -23.20 1.46 -3.72
N VAL A 423 -22.80 1.28 -4.98
CA VAL A 423 -21.52 0.69 -5.36
C VAL A 423 -20.88 1.57 -6.42
N GLY A 424 -19.57 1.80 -6.31
CA GLY A 424 -18.79 2.57 -7.27
C GLY A 424 -17.48 1.86 -7.60
N HIS A 425 -16.93 2.15 -8.78
CA HIS A 425 -15.59 1.73 -9.16
C HIS A 425 -14.96 2.67 -10.17
N ILE A 426 -13.63 2.63 -10.22
CA ILE A 426 -12.81 3.11 -11.33
C ILE A 426 -11.72 2.04 -11.53
N SER A 427 -11.69 1.40 -12.70
CA SER A 427 -10.67 0.41 -13.04
C SER A 427 -10.55 -0.69 -11.97
N GLY A 428 -9.36 -0.93 -11.40
CA GLY A 428 -9.12 -1.94 -10.36
C GLY A 428 -9.47 -1.51 -8.93
N MET A 429 -10.19 -0.41 -8.72
CA MET A 429 -10.60 0.07 -7.40
C MET A 429 -12.12 0.16 -7.33
N PHE A 430 -12.73 -0.38 -6.29
CA PHE A 430 -14.18 -0.33 -6.07
C PHE A 430 -14.50 -0.23 -4.58
N GLY A 431 -15.75 0.07 -4.28
CA GLY A 431 -16.29 -0.02 -2.93
C GLY A 431 -17.81 0.08 -2.95
N PHE A 432 -18.40 -0.25 -1.81
CA PHE A 432 -19.84 -0.22 -1.64
C PHE A 432 -20.21 0.25 -0.24
N PHE A 433 -21.42 0.79 -0.11
CA PHE A 433 -22.01 1.20 1.14
C PHE A 433 -23.43 0.66 1.22
N PHE A 434 -23.85 0.22 2.42
CA PHE A 434 -25.22 -0.19 2.69
C PHE A 434 -26.13 1.03 2.93
N THR A 435 -26.26 1.86 1.91
CA THR A 435 -27.09 3.07 1.89
C THR A 435 -27.63 3.30 0.47
N GLU A 436 -28.64 4.15 0.31
CA GLU A 436 -29.24 4.43 -1.01
C GLU A 436 -28.27 5.18 -1.94
N GLY A 437 -27.34 5.94 -1.36
CA GLY A 437 -26.39 6.78 -2.09
C GLY A 437 -27.07 7.93 -2.86
N PRO A 438 -26.32 8.63 -3.72
CA PRO A 438 -24.86 8.58 -3.89
C PRO A 438 -24.13 9.07 -2.63
N VAL A 439 -22.94 8.49 -2.37
CA VAL A 439 -22.03 8.92 -1.30
C VAL A 439 -21.00 9.86 -1.91
N TYR A 440 -21.00 11.14 -1.53
CA TYR A 440 -20.08 12.14 -2.07
C TYR A 440 -18.93 12.51 -1.13
N ASN A 441 -19.06 12.20 0.16
CA ASN A 441 -18.06 12.52 1.17
C ASN A 441 -18.20 11.58 2.38
N PHE A 442 -17.33 11.75 3.37
CA PHE A 442 -17.33 10.91 4.56
C PHE A 442 -18.60 11.03 5.40
N ALA A 443 -19.24 12.20 5.44
CA ALA A 443 -20.48 12.40 6.18
C ALA A 443 -21.63 11.60 5.55
N ASP A 444 -21.68 11.51 4.22
CA ASP A 444 -22.62 10.62 3.52
C ASP A 444 -22.34 9.15 3.82
N ALA A 445 -21.07 8.75 3.82
CA ALA A 445 -20.64 7.37 4.10
C ALA A 445 -21.01 6.87 5.50
N LYS A 446 -21.20 7.79 6.46
CA LYS A 446 -21.58 7.50 7.84
C LYS A 446 -23.08 7.37 8.09
N LYS A 447 -23.94 7.72 7.11
CA LYS A 447 -25.39 7.65 7.28
C LYS A 447 -25.83 6.18 7.25
N GLU A 448 -26.32 5.70 8.40
CA GLU A 448 -26.95 4.37 8.56
C GLU A 448 -28.35 4.32 7.94
#